data_AF-A0A7V5R2Q1-F1
#
_entry.id   AF-A0A7V5R2Q1-F1
#
_cell.length_a   1.000
_cell.length_b   1.000
_cell.length_c   1.000
_cell.angle_alpha   90.00
_cell.angle_beta   90.00
_cell.angle_gamma   90.00
#
_symmetry.space_group_name_H-M   'P 1'
#
loop_
_entity.id
_entity.type
_entity.pdbx_description
1 polymer ?
#
loop_
_entity_poly.entity_id
_entity_poly.type
_entity_poly.pdbx_seq_one_letter_code
_entity_poly.pdbx_strand_id
1 'polypeptide(L)'
;MIPYKAFAKHLQDNNIIATPAELHGHASGMIVVNNNVEVDEWVELILQDYSFEGGDRSKLMPVLAALFNYAEDKLKADNYTFNLLLPADENELSYRLEALSSWCSSFLTGLAFAGLKSDANMHDDVHEFILDLEKISKIETYSEGAEGEEA
;
A
#
# COMPACT_ATOMS: atom_id res chain seq x y z
N MET A 1 13.79 -0.95 9.68
CA MET A 1 12.94 -0.17 8.77
C MET A 1 13.14 -0.73 7.36
N ILE A 2 12.06 -0.92 6.60
CA ILE A 2 12.13 -1.52 5.25
C ILE A 2 12.74 -0.50 4.27
N PRO A 3 13.80 -0.84 3.51
CA PRO A 3 14.44 0.09 2.59
C PRO A 3 13.60 0.26 1.30
N TYR A 4 12.86 1.37 1.21
CA TYR A 4 11.89 1.62 0.12
C TYR A 4 12.48 1.40 -1.30
N LYS A 5 13.60 2.06 -1.63
CA LYS A 5 14.21 1.98 -2.98
C LYS A 5 14.67 0.57 -3.34
N ALA A 6 15.30 -0.12 -2.40
CA ALA A 6 15.78 -1.49 -2.62
C ALA A 6 14.60 -2.46 -2.78
N PHE A 7 13.52 -2.27 -2.02
CA PHE A 7 12.32 -3.09 -2.15
C PHE A 7 11.60 -2.83 -3.49
N ALA A 8 11.42 -1.56 -3.87
CA ALA A 8 10.84 -1.21 -5.17
C ALA A 8 11.62 -1.83 -6.34
N LYS A 9 12.96 -1.75 -6.30
CA LYS A 9 13.82 -2.40 -7.29
C LYS A 9 13.64 -3.92 -7.31
N HIS A 10 13.57 -4.56 -6.13
CA HIS A 10 13.37 -6.01 -6.04
C HIS A 10 12.02 -6.45 -6.62
N LEU A 11 10.95 -5.67 -6.43
CA LEU A 11 9.64 -5.93 -7.05
C LEU A 11 9.73 -5.85 -8.58
N GLN A 12 10.35 -4.80 -9.10
CA GLN A 12 10.56 -4.61 -10.55
C GLN A 12 11.40 -5.73 -11.17
N ASP A 13 12.52 -6.11 -10.53
CA ASP A 13 13.42 -7.17 -11.00
C ASP A 13 12.73 -8.56 -11.02
N ASN A 14 11.59 -8.71 -10.36
CA ASN A 14 10.79 -9.94 -10.29
C ASN A 14 9.39 -9.77 -10.91
N ASN A 15 9.20 -8.80 -11.81
CA ASN A 15 7.97 -8.59 -12.59
C ASN A 15 6.69 -8.37 -11.75
N ILE A 16 6.83 -7.72 -10.59
CA ILE A 16 5.70 -7.30 -9.76
C ILE A 16 5.35 -5.84 -10.09
N ILE A 17 4.10 -5.61 -10.49
CA ILE A 17 3.56 -4.30 -10.90
C ILE A 17 2.95 -3.60 -9.69
N ALA A 18 3.74 -3.44 -8.63
CA ALA A 18 3.33 -2.74 -7.41
C ALA A 18 4.50 -1.97 -6.81
N THR A 19 4.19 -0.89 -6.10
CA THR A 19 5.13 -0.15 -5.27
C THR A 19 5.13 -0.66 -3.83
N PRO A 20 6.22 -0.44 -3.07
CA PRO A 20 6.23 -0.73 -1.64
C PRO A 20 5.11 0.00 -0.87
N ALA A 21 4.73 1.21 -1.31
CA ALA A 21 3.64 1.98 -0.73
C ALA A 21 2.29 1.27 -0.90
N GLU A 22 1.95 0.85 -2.11
CA GLU A 22 0.71 0.11 -2.40
C GLU A 22 0.62 -1.17 -1.57
N LEU A 23 1.69 -1.99 -1.57
CA LEU A 23 1.71 -3.24 -0.82
C LEU A 23 1.59 -3.01 0.69
N HIS A 24 2.25 -1.98 1.23
CA HIS A 24 2.13 -1.61 2.64
C HIS A 24 0.71 -1.14 2.98
N GLY A 25 0.08 -0.35 2.11
CA GLY A 25 -1.30 0.11 2.26
C GLY A 25 -2.26 -1.07 2.29
N HIS A 26 -2.17 -1.95 1.30
CA HIS A 26 -3.00 -3.14 1.20
C HIS A 26 -2.88 -4.05 2.42
N ALA A 27 -1.66 -4.39 2.84
CA ALA A 27 -1.44 -5.21 4.03
C ALA A 27 -2.06 -4.55 5.27
N SER A 28 -1.80 -3.26 5.46
CA SER A 28 -2.30 -2.50 6.61
C SER A 28 -3.84 -2.48 6.65
N GLY A 29 -4.49 -2.24 5.51
CA GLY A 29 -5.95 -2.25 5.38
C GLY A 29 -6.56 -3.61 5.71
N MET A 30 -5.92 -4.70 5.25
CA MET A 30 -6.39 -6.03 5.59
C MET A 30 -6.26 -6.35 7.09
N ILE A 31 -5.11 -6.02 7.67
CA ILE A 31 -4.79 -6.32 9.08
C ILE A 31 -5.77 -5.60 10.01
N VAL A 32 -6.07 -4.31 9.80
CA VAL A 32 -6.93 -3.54 10.72
C VAL A 32 -8.39 -4.02 10.75
N VAL A 33 -8.84 -4.73 9.72
CA VAL A 33 -10.20 -5.31 9.66
C VAL A 33 -10.20 -6.77 10.11
N ASN A 34 -9.20 -7.54 9.69
CA ASN A 34 -9.06 -8.95 10.04
C ASN A 34 -7.68 -9.23 10.65
N ASN A 35 -7.63 -9.29 11.98
CA ASN A 35 -6.43 -9.57 12.76
C ASN A 35 -5.91 -11.02 12.63
N ASN A 36 -6.62 -11.89 11.88
CA ASN A 36 -6.25 -13.28 11.67
C ASN A 36 -5.86 -13.57 10.21
N VAL A 37 -5.57 -12.55 9.40
CA VAL A 37 -5.04 -12.75 8.04
C VAL A 37 -3.67 -13.41 8.15
N GLU A 38 -3.54 -14.60 7.57
CA GLU A 38 -2.27 -15.30 7.52
C GLU A 38 -1.37 -14.69 6.45
N VAL A 39 -0.09 -14.52 6.77
CA VAL A 39 0.88 -13.88 5.85
C VAL A 39 0.97 -14.61 4.50
N ASP A 40 0.92 -15.94 4.50
CA ASP A 40 0.98 -16.75 3.28
C ASP A 40 -0.24 -16.54 2.37
N GLU A 41 -1.43 -16.30 2.96
CA GLU A 41 -2.66 -16.00 2.23
C GLU A 41 -2.58 -14.62 1.58
N TRP A 42 -2.10 -13.62 2.34
CA TRP A 42 -1.88 -12.28 1.80
C TRP A 42 -0.85 -12.27 0.67
N VAL A 43 0.26 -13.00 0.82
CA VAL A 43 1.27 -13.10 -0.25
C VAL A 43 0.70 -13.75 -1.50
N GLU A 44 -0.09 -14.82 -1.36
CA GLU A 44 -0.75 -15.46 -2.50
C GLU A 44 -1.67 -14.49 -3.25
N LEU A 45 -2.48 -13.72 -2.51
CA LEU A 45 -3.34 -12.69 -3.08
C LEU A 45 -2.54 -11.64 -3.89
N ILE A 46 -1.47 -11.11 -3.30
CA ILE A 46 -0.62 -10.12 -3.98
C ILE A 46 0.01 -10.69 -5.25
N LEU A 47 0.48 -11.93 -5.22
CA LEU A 47 1.06 -12.57 -6.40
C LEU A 47 0.02 -12.82 -7.49
N GLN A 48 -1.25 -13.05 -7.15
CA GLN A 48 -2.33 -13.19 -8.13
C GLN A 48 -2.70 -11.85 -8.79
N ASP A 49 -2.76 -10.77 -8.00
CA ASP A 49 -3.25 -9.48 -8.49
C ASP A 49 -2.16 -8.63 -9.18
N TYR A 50 -0.90 -8.75 -8.75
CA TYR A 50 0.18 -7.85 -9.18
C TYR A 50 1.27 -8.51 -10.02
N SER A 51 1.25 -9.83 -10.24
CA SER A 51 2.29 -10.54 -11.01
C SER A 51 1.84 -10.88 -12.42
N PHE A 52 2.64 -10.48 -13.43
CA PHE A 52 2.33 -10.75 -14.84
C PHE A 52 2.66 -12.19 -15.29
N GLU A 53 3.75 -12.78 -14.79
CA GLU A 53 4.28 -14.08 -15.28
C GLU A 53 4.41 -15.16 -14.20
N GLY A 54 3.68 -15.04 -13.08
CA GLY A 54 3.86 -15.92 -11.92
C GLY A 54 5.27 -15.78 -11.34
N GLY A 55 5.54 -14.62 -10.74
CA GLY A 55 6.83 -14.27 -10.17
C GLY A 55 7.38 -15.36 -9.27
N ASP A 56 8.72 -15.47 -9.21
CA ASP A 56 9.38 -16.50 -8.43
C ASP A 56 9.05 -16.33 -6.94
N ARG A 57 8.07 -17.12 -6.47
CA ARG A 57 7.58 -17.10 -5.08
C ARG A 57 8.72 -17.20 -4.09
N SER A 58 9.77 -17.96 -4.40
CA SER A 58 10.90 -18.14 -3.50
C SER A 58 11.70 -16.84 -3.27
N LYS A 59 11.72 -15.95 -4.26
CA LYS A 59 12.38 -14.63 -4.18
C LYS A 59 11.50 -13.55 -3.58
N LEU A 60 10.18 -13.68 -3.71
CA LEU A 60 9.21 -12.67 -3.27
C LEU A 60 8.68 -12.92 -1.87
N MET A 61 8.47 -14.19 -1.49
CA MET A 61 7.93 -14.57 -0.19
C MET A 61 8.67 -13.92 0.99
N PRO A 62 10.02 -13.94 1.07
CA PRO A 62 10.70 -13.36 2.23
C PRO A 62 10.48 -11.86 2.39
N VAL A 63 10.47 -11.11 1.29
CA VAL A 63 10.33 -9.64 1.33
C VAL A 63 8.89 -9.21 1.56
N LEU A 64 7.91 -9.92 0.96
CA LEU A 64 6.49 -9.66 1.18
C LEU A 64 6.09 -10.05 2.61
N ALA A 65 6.52 -11.23 3.10
CA ALA A 65 6.26 -11.62 4.48
C ALA A 65 6.89 -10.65 5.48
N ALA A 66 8.10 -10.15 5.21
CA ALA A 66 8.72 -9.13 6.03
C ALA A 66 7.92 -7.81 6.04
N LEU A 67 7.33 -7.41 4.92
CA LEU A 67 6.46 -6.24 4.83
C LEU A 67 5.19 -6.42 5.68
N PHE A 68 4.51 -7.56 5.52
CA PHE A 68 3.29 -7.86 6.25
C PHE A 68 3.53 -7.89 7.76
N ASN A 69 4.53 -8.66 8.20
CA ASN A 69 4.88 -8.77 9.62
C ASN A 69 5.33 -7.43 10.21
N TYR A 70 6.02 -6.59 9.43
CA TYR A 70 6.38 -5.24 9.85
C TYR A 70 5.13 -4.37 10.06
N ALA A 71 4.18 -4.38 9.13
CA ALA A 71 2.95 -3.63 9.26
C ALA A 71 2.13 -4.12 10.46
N GLU A 72 2.01 -5.44 10.64
CA GLU A 72 1.30 -6.06 11.76
C GLU A 72 1.89 -5.68 13.12
N ASP A 73 3.22 -5.82 13.28
CA ASP A 73 3.94 -5.44 14.50
C ASP A 73 3.71 -3.96 14.84
N LYS A 74 3.75 -3.08 13.83
CA LYS A 74 3.63 -1.64 14.01
C LYS A 74 2.20 -1.20 14.31
N LEU A 75 1.19 -1.85 13.72
CA LEU A 75 -0.22 -1.60 13.99
C LEU A 75 -0.65 -2.10 15.38
N LYS A 76 -0.06 -3.19 15.88
CA LYS A 76 -0.34 -3.74 17.21
C LYS A 76 0.44 -3.03 18.34
N ALA A 77 1.35 -2.12 18.01
CA ALA A 77 2.19 -1.46 19.01
C ALA A 77 1.46 -0.28 19.69
N ASP A 78 1.39 -0.30 21.02
CA ASP A 78 0.72 0.75 21.84
C ASP A 78 1.51 2.06 21.94
N ASN A 79 2.52 2.28 21.10
CA ASN A 79 3.44 3.41 21.16
C ASN A 79 3.40 4.30 19.91
N TYR A 80 2.36 4.16 19.08
CA TYR A 80 2.15 4.96 17.86
C TYR A 80 3.34 4.94 16.90
N THR A 81 4.01 3.78 16.76
CA THR A 81 5.17 3.63 15.87
C THR A 81 4.83 3.27 14.43
N PHE A 82 3.54 3.08 14.11
CA PHE A 82 3.09 2.89 12.74
C PHE A 82 3.41 4.11 11.88
N ASN A 83 4.13 3.87 10.80
CA ASN A 83 4.51 4.89 9.81
C ASN A 83 4.27 4.33 8.41
N LEU A 84 3.83 5.19 7.51
CA LEU A 84 3.60 4.81 6.12
C LEU A 84 4.94 4.48 5.44
N LEU A 85 5.00 3.37 4.70
CA LEU A 85 6.15 3.03 3.89
C LEU A 85 6.12 3.86 2.59
N LEU A 86 6.75 5.04 2.63
CA LEU A 86 6.79 6.00 1.52
C LEU A 86 8.23 6.24 1.05
N PRO A 87 8.43 6.83 -0.16
CA PRO A 87 9.73 7.33 -0.58
C PRO A 87 10.30 8.34 0.43
N ALA A 88 11.63 8.36 0.54
CA ALA A 88 12.34 9.28 1.43
C ALA A 88 12.16 10.74 1.01
N ASP A 89 12.40 11.66 1.94
CA ASP A 89 12.12 13.09 1.78
C ASP A 89 12.93 13.77 0.67
N GLU A 90 14.07 13.20 0.29
CA GLU A 90 14.95 13.70 -0.77
C GLU A 90 14.43 13.38 -2.19
N ASN A 91 13.37 12.59 -2.33
CA ASN A 91 12.73 12.38 -3.63
C ASN A 91 11.75 13.52 -3.92
N GLU A 92 11.48 13.74 -5.22
CA GLU A 92 10.56 14.77 -5.69
C GLU A 92 9.20 14.71 -4.99
N LEU A 93 8.62 15.89 -4.72
CA LEU A 93 7.33 16.01 -4.05
C LEU A 93 6.23 15.28 -4.83
N SER A 94 6.24 15.38 -6.16
CA SER A 94 5.28 14.69 -7.04
C SER A 94 5.34 13.17 -6.85
N TYR A 95 6.53 12.58 -6.81
CA TYR A 95 6.72 11.14 -6.59
C TYR A 95 6.27 10.68 -5.20
N ARG A 96 6.52 11.50 -4.17
CA ARG A 96 6.05 11.23 -2.81
C ARG A 96 4.53 11.33 -2.70
N LEU A 97 3.93 12.28 -3.40
CA LEU A 97 2.48 12.49 -3.44
C LEU A 97 1.78 11.34 -4.16
N GLU A 98 2.34 10.87 -5.28
CA GLU A 98 1.87 9.67 -5.98
C GLU A 98 1.90 8.46 -5.06
N ALA A 99 3.03 8.21 -4.38
CA ALA A 99 3.15 7.10 -3.45
C ALA A 99 2.16 7.18 -2.28
N LEU A 100 1.88 8.38 -1.74
CA LEU A 100 0.87 8.58 -0.71
C LEU A 100 -0.55 8.30 -1.24
N SER A 101 -0.87 8.81 -2.42
CA SER A 101 -2.15 8.57 -3.08
C SER A 101 -2.40 7.08 -3.29
N SER A 102 -1.41 6.37 -3.84
CA SER A 102 -1.46 4.92 -4.03
C SER A 102 -1.52 4.16 -2.70
N TRP A 103 -0.81 4.60 -1.66
CA TRP A 103 -0.91 4.02 -0.33
C TRP A 103 -2.35 4.09 0.21
N CYS A 104 -2.98 5.27 0.14
CA CYS A 104 -4.37 5.47 0.57
C CYS A 104 -5.34 4.62 -0.25
N SER A 105 -5.16 4.58 -1.58
CA SER A 105 -5.98 3.74 -2.46
C SER A 105 -5.88 2.26 -2.09
N SER A 106 -4.67 1.73 -1.95
CA SER A 106 -4.46 0.33 -1.60
C SER A 106 -4.89 -0.01 -0.19
N PHE A 107 -4.80 0.93 0.76
CA PHE A 107 -5.35 0.74 2.11
C PHE A 107 -6.87 0.52 2.07
N LEU A 108 -7.59 1.36 1.33
CA LEU A 108 -9.03 1.22 1.13
C LEU A 108 -9.39 -0.10 0.43
N THR A 109 -8.61 -0.50 -0.58
CA THR A 109 -8.75 -1.82 -1.21
C THR A 109 -8.55 -2.94 -0.19
N GLY A 110 -7.52 -2.87 0.65
CA GLY A 110 -7.26 -3.84 1.71
C GLY A 110 -8.42 -3.96 2.71
N LEU A 111 -9.04 -2.85 3.11
CA LEU A 111 -10.23 -2.86 3.96
C LEU A 111 -11.37 -3.66 3.31
N ALA A 112 -11.62 -3.42 2.02
CA ALA A 112 -12.67 -4.09 1.25
C ALA A 112 -12.40 -5.60 1.11
N PHE A 113 -11.14 -5.99 0.82
CA PHE A 113 -10.73 -7.39 0.74
C PHE A 113 -10.88 -8.14 2.06
N ALA A 114 -10.61 -7.49 3.19
CA ALA A 114 -10.84 -8.06 4.51
C ALA A 114 -12.32 -8.06 4.93
N GLY A 115 -13.22 -7.58 4.07
CA GLY A 115 -14.66 -7.69 4.25
C GLY A 115 -15.30 -6.54 5.03
N LEU A 116 -14.63 -5.39 5.16
CA LEU A 116 -15.27 -4.20 5.71
C LEU A 116 -16.48 -3.82 4.85
N LYS A 117 -17.65 -3.81 5.46
CA LYS A 117 -18.90 -3.38 4.82
C LYS A 117 -19.27 -2.02 5.37
N SER A 118 -19.54 -1.08 4.47
CA SER A 118 -20.24 0.15 4.85
C SER A 118 -21.69 -0.23 5.12
N ASP A 119 -22.06 -0.29 6.40
CA ASP A 119 -23.43 -0.51 6.84
C ASP A 119 -23.86 0.54 7.86
N ALA A 120 -25.16 0.56 8.17
CA ALA A 120 -25.77 1.57 9.03
C ALA A 120 -25.24 1.59 10.48
N ASN A 121 -24.43 0.61 10.89
CA ASN A 121 -23.83 0.54 12.22
C ASN A 121 -22.37 1.01 12.26
N MET A 122 -21.78 1.41 11.12
CA MET A 122 -20.44 1.98 11.09
C MET A 122 -20.42 3.30 11.85
N HIS A 123 -19.41 3.48 12.72
CA HIS A 123 -19.24 4.71 13.48
C HIS A 123 -18.91 5.88 12.55
N ASP A 124 -19.46 7.07 12.82
CA ASP A 124 -19.30 8.25 11.96
C ASP A 124 -17.82 8.60 11.72
N ASP A 125 -16.98 8.59 12.77
CA ASP A 125 -15.54 8.83 12.65
C ASP A 125 -14.82 7.85 11.68
N VAL A 126 -15.25 6.58 11.63
CA VAL A 126 -14.69 5.58 10.70
C VAL A 126 -15.15 5.89 9.27
N HIS A 127 -16.41 6.29 9.11
CA HIS A 127 -16.93 6.71 7.83
C HIS A 127 -16.20 7.94 7.28
N GLU A 128 -16.02 8.97 8.11
CA GLU A 128 -15.28 10.19 7.76
C GLU A 128 -13.83 9.88 7.39
N PHE A 129 -13.14 9.05 8.19
CA PHE A 129 -11.78 8.60 7.90
C PHE A 129 -11.67 7.94 6.52
N ILE A 130 -12.60 7.05 6.16
CA ILE A 130 -12.63 6.41 4.84
C ILE A 130 -12.83 7.44 3.73
N LEU A 131 -13.78 8.37 3.90
CA LEU A 131 -14.05 9.42 2.91
C LEU A 131 -12.87 10.36 2.72
N ASP A 132 -12.10 10.64 3.77
CA ASP A 132 -10.91 11.48 3.67
C ASP A 132 -9.76 10.74 2.98
N LEU A 133 -9.56 9.46 3.26
CA LEU A 133 -8.61 8.64 2.50
C LEU A 133 -8.97 8.55 1.01
N GLU A 134 -10.26 8.45 0.68
CA GLU A 134 -10.73 8.47 -0.71
C GLU A 134 -10.43 9.79 -1.43
N LYS A 135 -10.45 10.92 -0.71
CA LYS A 135 -10.06 12.21 -1.28
C LYS A 135 -8.56 12.26 -1.51
N ILE A 136 -7.76 11.78 -0.55
CA ILE A 136 -6.29 11.75 -0.67
C ILE A 136 -5.86 10.83 -1.83
N SER A 137 -6.53 9.69 -2.01
CA SER A 137 -6.23 8.73 -3.10
C SER A 137 -6.59 9.25 -4.50
N LYS A 138 -7.24 10.42 -4.59
CA LYS A 138 -7.65 11.04 -5.86
C LYS A 138 -6.90 12.34 -6.13
N ILE A 139 -5.84 12.63 -5.38
CA ILE A 139 -5.03 13.82 -5.64
C ILE A 139 -4.37 13.67 -7.01
N GLU A 140 -4.69 14.60 -7.91
CA GLU A 140 -4.04 14.70 -9.21
C GLU A 140 -2.59 15.15 -9.03
N THR A 141 -1.65 14.28 -9.39
CA THR A 141 -0.25 14.67 -9.53
C THR A 141 -0.08 15.31 -10.90
N TYR A 142 0.12 16.63 -10.94
CA TYR A 142 0.56 17.29 -12.17
C TYR A 142 1.92 16.71 -12.55
N SER A 143 1.96 15.85 -13.56
CA SER A 143 3.21 15.44 -14.16
C SER A 143 3.77 16.67 -14.89
N GLU A 144 4.91 17.20 -14.44
CA GLU A 144 5.69 18.15 -15.23
C GLU A 144 6.19 17.43 -16.50
N GLY A 145 5.34 17.46 -17.53
CA GLY A 145 5.56 16.85 -18.83
C GLY A 145 4.70 17.45 -19.94
N ALA A 146 4.00 18.57 -19.65
CA ALA A 146 3.23 19.32 -20.61
C ALA A 146 3.73 20.77 -20.68
N GLU A 147 5.00 20.95 -21.02
CA GLU A 147 5.46 22.17 -21.69
C GLU A 147 5.87 21.80 -23.12
N GLY A 148 5.11 22.28 -24.10
CA GLY A 148 5.54 22.35 -25.49
C GLY A 148 4.57 21.82 -26.54
N GLU A 149 3.54 22.59 -26.87
CA GLU A 149 3.26 22.87 -28.29
C GLU A 149 2.65 24.28 -28.40
N GLU A 150 3.47 25.20 -28.93
CA GLU A 150 3.02 26.50 -29.40
C GLU A 150 2.05 26.33 -30.57
N ALA A 151 0.94 27.08 -30.55
CA ALA A 151 0.31 27.69 -31.73
C ALA A 151 -0.56 28.87 -31.31
#